data_AF-A0A381TZR5-F1
#
_entry.id   AF-A0A381TZR5-F1
#
_cell.length_a   1.000
_cell.length_b   1.000
_cell.length_c   1.000
_cell.angle_alpha   90.00
_cell.angle_beta   90.00
_cell.angle_gamma   90.00
#
_symmetry.space_group_name_H-M   'P 1'
#
loop_
_entity.id
_entity.type
_entity.pdbx_description
1 polymer ?
#
loop_
_entity_poly.entity_id
_entity_poly.type
_entity_poly.pdbx_seq_one_letter_code
_entity_poly.pdbx_strand_id
1 'polypeptide(L)'
;MSKREGLPDWLDERARKAGPPDREIRFQAAAKAIAETILRNRPSAGSPDCPVMVEGIKDERTLRVLGFSGTIEKVNRGWDRSRLVAYLHDTYGTRNIADSGPPLILLMDWDRTGGRLQTGLRDRLMALDVPVDEELRRV
;
A
#
# COMPACT_ATOMS: atom_id res chain seq x y z
N MET A 1 12.57 -35.93 28.00
CA MET A 1 13.25 -35.18 29.08
C MET A 1 13.34 -33.73 28.66
N SER A 2 12.57 -32.86 29.33
CA SER A 2 12.50 -31.42 29.06
C SER A 2 13.73 -30.75 29.67
N LYS A 3 14.61 -30.16 28.84
CA LYS A 3 15.66 -29.24 29.32
C LYS A 3 15.17 -27.81 29.11
N ARG A 4 14.35 -27.33 30.05
CA ARG A 4 14.06 -25.89 30.24
C ARG A 4 13.91 -25.62 31.74
N GLU A 5 14.99 -25.83 32.49
CA GLU A 5 15.13 -25.27 33.83
C GLU A 5 16.40 -24.44 33.84
N GLY A 6 16.27 -23.15 34.17
CA GLY A 6 17.41 -22.30 34.56
C GLY A 6 17.66 -21.01 33.78
N LEU A 7 16.67 -20.40 33.11
CA LEU A 7 16.85 -19.04 32.59
C LEU A 7 16.28 -18.00 33.59
N PRO A 8 17.05 -16.96 33.98
CA PRO A 8 16.58 -15.90 34.86
C PRO A 8 15.35 -15.15 34.33
N ASP A 9 14.41 -14.83 35.22
CA ASP A 9 13.09 -14.21 34.95
C ASP A 9 13.18 -12.90 34.13
N TRP A 10 14.29 -12.17 34.21
CA TRP A 10 14.51 -10.92 33.46
C TRP A 10 14.80 -11.14 31.95
N LEU A 11 15.24 -12.33 31.54
CA LEU A 11 15.38 -12.68 30.12
C LEU A 11 14.01 -12.91 29.47
N ASP A 12 13.07 -13.48 30.25
CA ASP A 12 11.68 -13.70 29.82
C ASP A 12 10.90 -12.38 29.73
N GLU A 13 11.15 -11.42 30.61
CA GLU A 13 10.56 -10.07 30.48
C GLU A 13 11.01 -9.35 29.21
N ARG A 14 12.30 -9.43 28.85
CA ARG A 14 12.81 -8.86 27.59
C ARG A 14 12.22 -9.55 26.37
N ALA A 15 12.12 -10.87 26.38
CA ALA A 15 11.52 -11.65 25.30
C ALA A 15 10.01 -11.38 25.15
N ARG A 16 9.27 -11.26 26.27
CA ARG A 16 7.84 -10.87 26.26
C ARG A 16 7.63 -9.44 25.77
N LYS A 17 8.53 -8.51 26.12
CA LYS A 17 8.47 -7.10 25.70
C LYS A 17 8.84 -6.90 24.22
N ALA A 18 9.70 -7.76 23.66
CA ALA A 18 10.07 -7.73 22.24
C ALA A 18 8.92 -8.18 21.32
N GLY A 19 7.99 -9.00 21.84
CA GLY A 19 6.99 -9.69 21.04
C GLY A 19 7.59 -10.89 20.29
N PRO A 20 6.78 -11.68 19.58
CA PRO A 20 7.29 -12.83 18.84
C PRO A 20 8.29 -12.36 17.76
N PRO A 21 9.40 -13.09 17.50
CA PRO A 21 10.56 -12.61 16.71
C PRO A 21 10.23 -12.18 15.27
N ASP A 22 9.15 -12.71 14.74
CA ASP A 22 8.46 -12.34 13.50
C ASP A 22 7.96 -10.88 13.49
N ARG A 23 7.84 -10.22 14.66
CA ARG A 23 7.45 -8.82 14.79
C ARG A 23 8.49 -7.87 14.17
N GLU A 24 9.76 -8.00 14.56
CA GLU A 24 10.87 -7.17 14.04
C GLU A 24 10.97 -7.31 12.51
N ILE A 25 10.90 -8.55 12.03
CA ILE A 25 10.95 -8.90 10.60
C ILE A 25 9.78 -8.24 9.85
N ARG A 26 8.55 -8.33 10.37
CA ARG A 26 7.38 -7.66 9.78
C ARG A 26 7.51 -6.14 9.77
N PHE A 27 8.02 -5.54 10.85
CA PHE A 27 8.23 -4.08 10.88
C PHE A 27 9.26 -3.63 9.86
N GLN A 28 10.36 -4.37 9.71
CA GLN A 28 11.37 -4.07 8.70
C GLN A 28 10.82 -4.23 7.28
N ALA A 29 10.04 -5.29 7.02
CA ALA A 29 9.38 -5.50 5.73
C ALA A 29 8.41 -4.35 5.41
N ALA A 30 7.56 -3.97 6.37
CA ALA A 30 6.62 -2.86 6.22
C ALA A 30 7.34 -1.53 5.99
N ALA A 31 8.37 -1.23 6.78
CA ALA A 31 9.15 -0.01 6.63
C ALA A 31 9.82 0.08 5.24
N LYS A 32 10.38 -1.03 4.76
CA LYS A 32 10.97 -1.12 3.43
C LYS A 32 9.93 -0.87 2.34
N ALA A 33 8.79 -1.57 2.39
CA ALA A 33 7.73 -1.41 1.39
C ALA A 33 7.14 0.00 1.37
N ILE A 34 6.95 0.62 2.55
CA ILE A 34 6.52 2.02 2.66
C ILE A 34 7.55 2.94 1.98
N ALA A 35 8.85 2.76 2.28
CA ALA A 35 9.90 3.57 1.69
C ALA A 35 9.97 3.44 0.15
N GLU A 36 9.86 2.22 -0.38
CA GLU A 36 9.82 1.96 -1.82
C GLU A 36 8.60 2.61 -2.47
N THR A 37 7.44 2.53 -1.82
CA THR A 37 6.20 3.15 -2.33
C THR A 37 6.27 4.67 -2.30
N ILE A 38 6.88 5.28 -1.28
CA ILE A 38 7.13 6.73 -1.22
C ILE A 38 8.01 7.17 -2.39
N LEU A 39 9.06 6.42 -2.70
CA LEU A 39 9.94 6.72 -3.83
C LEU A 39 9.20 6.60 -5.16
N ARG A 40 8.38 5.56 -5.33
CA ARG A 40 7.60 5.32 -6.54
C ARG A 40 6.49 6.37 -6.75
N ASN A 41 5.90 6.85 -5.66
CA ASN A 41 4.93 7.95 -5.68
C ASN A 41 5.59 9.33 -5.85
N ARG A 42 6.89 9.48 -5.68
CA ARG A 42 7.53 10.80 -5.72
C ARG A 42 7.52 11.35 -7.16
N PRO A 43 7.01 12.58 -7.38
CA PRO A 43 7.08 13.21 -8.70
C PRO A 43 8.54 13.57 -9.01
N SER A 44 8.94 13.40 -10.28
CA SER A 44 10.28 13.74 -10.74
C SER A 44 10.25 14.47 -12.09
N ALA A 45 11.28 15.26 -12.39
CA ALA A 45 11.34 16.02 -13.63
C ALA A 45 11.40 15.06 -14.83
N GLY A 46 10.37 15.10 -15.68
CA GLY A 46 10.28 14.26 -16.87
C GLY A 46 9.80 12.83 -16.61
N SER A 47 9.38 12.49 -15.38
CA SER A 47 8.78 11.19 -15.08
C SER A 47 7.54 11.35 -14.21
N PRO A 48 6.37 10.82 -14.63
CA PRO A 48 5.16 10.87 -13.83
C PRO A 48 5.34 10.04 -12.57
N ASP A 49 4.71 10.50 -11.50
CA ASP A 49 4.58 9.73 -10.28
C ASP A 49 3.73 8.47 -10.51
N CYS A 50 3.85 7.50 -9.59
CA CYS A 50 2.87 6.43 -9.47
C CYS A 50 1.79 6.85 -8.45
N PRO A 51 0.58 7.24 -8.88
CA PRO A 51 -0.49 7.66 -7.98
C PRO A 51 -0.89 6.54 -7.00
N VAL A 52 -1.18 6.94 -5.76
CA VAL A 52 -1.73 6.04 -4.73
C VAL A 52 -3.23 6.29 -4.60
N MET A 53 -4.04 5.28 -4.86
CA MET A 53 -5.49 5.32 -4.64
C MET A 53 -5.80 4.89 -3.21
N VAL A 54 -6.58 5.71 -2.50
CA VAL A 54 -7.06 5.48 -1.13
C VAL A 54 -8.58 5.70 -1.02
N GLU A 55 -9.18 5.32 0.11
CA GLU A 55 -10.63 5.43 0.29
C GLU A 55 -11.07 6.88 0.49
N GLY A 56 -10.38 7.62 1.35
CA GLY A 56 -10.79 8.97 1.74
C GLY A 56 -9.69 9.91 2.22
N ILE A 57 -10.15 11.07 2.72
CA ILE A 57 -9.27 12.20 3.07
C ILE A 57 -8.37 11.93 4.28
N LYS A 58 -8.76 11.02 5.19
CA LYS A 58 -7.94 10.67 6.34
C LYS A 58 -6.71 9.86 5.91
N ASP A 59 -6.88 8.97 4.95
CA ASP A 59 -5.81 8.15 4.41
C ASP A 59 -4.81 9.02 3.68
N GLU A 60 -5.30 9.95 2.84
CA GLU A 60 -4.48 10.96 2.19
C GLU A 60 -3.64 11.73 3.22
N ARG A 61 -4.26 12.26 4.28
CA ARG A 61 -3.54 13.00 5.34
C ARG A 61 -2.47 12.13 6.00
N THR A 62 -2.77 10.87 6.28
CA THR A 62 -1.80 9.93 6.85
C THR A 62 -0.62 9.71 5.92
N LEU A 63 -0.88 9.45 4.63
CA LEU A 63 0.18 9.29 3.64
C LEU A 63 1.04 10.55 3.49
N ARG A 64 0.44 11.74 3.53
CA ARG A 64 1.20 13.01 3.55
C ARG A 64 2.14 13.09 4.73
N VAL A 65 1.68 12.72 5.94
CA VAL A 65 2.52 12.69 7.15
C VAL A 65 3.66 11.67 7.02
N LEU A 66 3.43 10.54 6.35
CA LEU A 66 4.45 9.52 6.09
C LEU A 66 5.48 9.93 5.02
N GLY A 67 5.24 11.03 4.27
CA GLY A 67 6.18 11.56 3.29
C GLY A 67 5.82 11.29 1.83
N PHE A 68 4.60 10.81 1.54
CA PHE A 68 4.10 10.73 0.17
C PHE A 68 3.87 12.13 -0.39
N SER A 69 4.52 12.47 -1.49
CA SER A 69 4.48 13.81 -2.09
C SER A 69 3.82 13.88 -3.46
N GLY A 70 3.56 12.74 -4.11
CA GLY A 70 2.89 12.71 -5.40
C GLY A 70 1.38 12.65 -5.30
N THR A 71 0.77 12.19 -6.37
CA THR A 71 -0.66 12.13 -6.57
C THR A 71 -1.27 11.09 -5.62
N ILE A 72 -2.31 11.49 -4.89
CA ILE A 72 -3.11 10.62 -4.05
C ILE A 72 -4.56 10.76 -4.53
N GLU A 73 -5.09 9.71 -5.14
CA GLU A 73 -6.47 9.67 -5.60
C GLU A 73 -7.38 9.10 -4.53
N LYS A 74 -8.62 9.58 -4.49
CA LYS A 74 -9.62 9.14 -3.53
C LYS A 74 -10.78 8.48 -4.25
N VAL A 75 -11.24 7.35 -3.74
CA VAL A 75 -12.44 6.68 -4.25
C VAL A 75 -13.70 7.51 -3.97
N ASN A 76 -13.80 8.18 -2.81
CA ASN A 76 -14.98 8.94 -2.40
C ASN A 76 -15.12 10.30 -3.12
N ARG A 77 -15.32 10.26 -4.45
CA ARG A 77 -15.57 11.41 -5.34
C ARG A 77 -17.06 11.62 -5.67
N GLY A 78 -17.95 10.83 -5.05
CA GLY A 78 -19.37 10.76 -5.45
C GLY A 78 -19.59 10.12 -6.83
N TRP A 79 -18.60 9.42 -7.36
CA TRP A 79 -18.67 8.71 -8.64
C TRP A 79 -19.01 7.24 -8.43
N ASP A 80 -19.73 6.66 -9.37
CA ASP A 80 -19.83 5.21 -9.44
C ASP A 80 -18.48 4.58 -9.85
N ARG A 81 -18.40 3.25 -9.69
CA ARG A 81 -17.18 2.49 -9.96
C ARG A 81 -16.74 2.58 -11.42
N SER A 82 -17.67 2.54 -12.36
CA SER A 82 -17.36 2.54 -13.79
C SER A 82 -16.78 3.88 -14.22
N ARG A 83 -17.37 4.99 -13.76
CA ARG A 83 -16.84 6.33 -13.99
C ARG A 83 -15.45 6.51 -13.39
N LEU A 84 -15.21 6.00 -12.19
CA LEU A 84 -13.88 6.04 -11.56
C LEU A 84 -12.85 5.26 -12.38
N VAL A 85 -13.17 4.03 -12.82
CA VAL A 85 -12.27 3.21 -13.62
C VAL A 85 -11.94 3.88 -14.97
N ALA A 86 -12.94 4.43 -15.66
CA ALA A 86 -12.73 5.14 -16.91
C ALA A 86 -11.80 6.34 -16.73
N TYR A 87 -11.99 7.12 -15.66
CA TYR A 87 -11.11 8.23 -15.32
C TYR A 87 -9.67 7.79 -15.06
N LEU A 88 -9.46 6.71 -14.28
CA LEU A 88 -8.12 6.22 -13.98
C LEU A 88 -7.38 5.76 -15.25
N HIS A 89 -8.07 5.02 -16.12
CA HIS A 89 -7.52 4.59 -17.40
C HIS A 89 -7.14 5.79 -18.28
N ASP A 90 -8.03 6.78 -18.42
CA ASP A 90 -7.79 7.95 -19.26
C ASP A 90 -6.66 8.85 -18.71
N THR A 91 -6.58 8.98 -17.39
CA THR A 91 -5.62 9.87 -16.72
C THR A 91 -4.22 9.28 -16.63
N TYR A 92 -4.10 8.00 -16.31
CA TYR A 92 -2.81 7.36 -15.99
C TYR A 92 -2.36 6.33 -17.03
N GLY A 93 -3.23 6.01 -18.01
CA GLY A 93 -2.94 5.01 -19.03
C GLY A 93 -2.83 3.59 -18.46
N THR A 94 -2.12 2.74 -19.19
CA THR A 94 -1.99 1.31 -18.87
C THR A 94 -0.68 0.94 -18.19
N ARG A 95 0.36 1.78 -18.27
CA ARG A 95 1.68 1.55 -17.68
C ARG A 95 2.31 2.85 -17.21
N ASN A 96 3.03 2.80 -16.09
CA ASN A 96 3.86 3.92 -15.67
C ASN A 96 5.08 4.00 -16.61
N ILE A 97 5.33 5.16 -17.21
CA ILE A 97 6.44 5.33 -18.18
C ILE A 97 7.82 5.41 -17.51
N ALA A 98 7.89 5.66 -16.20
CA ALA A 98 9.13 5.72 -15.44
C ALA A 98 9.76 4.34 -15.25
N ASP A 99 8.93 3.34 -14.93
CA ASP A 99 9.37 2.00 -14.53
C ASP A 99 8.74 0.86 -15.35
N SER A 100 7.87 1.17 -16.32
CA SER A 100 7.08 0.21 -17.11
C SER A 100 6.16 -0.71 -16.28
N GLY A 101 5.99 -0.41 -15.00
CA GLY A 101 5.16 -1.15 -14.06
C GLY A 101 3.69 -0.71 -14.09
N PRO A 102 2.90 -1.16 -13.09
CA PRO A 102 1.54 -0.69 -12.92
C PRO A 102 1.45 0.84 -12.82
N PRO A 103 0.51 1.49 -13.51
CA PRO A 103 0.35 2.94 -13.49
C PRO A 103 -0.22 3.48 -12.17
N LEU A 104 -0.70 2.62 -11.27
CA LEU A 104 -1.32 3.03 -10.01
C LEU A 104 -1.16 1.99 -8.91
N ILE A 105 -1.07 2.47 -7.67
CA ILE A 105 -1.00 1.69 -6.44
C ILE A 105 -2.37 1.70 -5.77
N LEU A 106 -2.93 0.54 -5.47
CA LEU A 106 -4.17 0.40 -4.68
C LEU A 106 -3.84 0.15 -3.21
N LEU A 107 -4.24 1.08 -2.35
CA LEU A 107 -4.00 1.00 -0.91
C LEU A 107 -5.29 1.26 -0.13
N MET A 108 -6.23 0.31 -0.23
CA MET A 108 -7.48 0.32 0.55
C MET A 108 -7.28 -0.28 1.94
N ASP A 109 -8.22 -0.04 2.84
CA ASP A 109 -8.13 -0.52 4.22
C ASP A 109 -8.05 -2.06 4.31
N TRP A 110 -7.48 -2.52 5.42
CA TRP A 110 -7.35 -3.94 5.77
C TRP A 110 -8.63 -4.60 6.29
N ASP A 111 -9.77 -3.96 6.08
CA ASP A 111 -11.06 -4.50 6.46
C ASP A 111 -11.77 -5.19 5.27
N ARG A 112 -12.96 -5.73 5.54
CA ARG A 112 -13.79 -6.39 4.53
C ARG A 112 -14.28 -5.44 3.45
N THR A 113 -14.50 -4.17 3.77
CA THR A 113 -15.03 -3.16 2.84
C THR A 113 -13.94 -2.74 1.86
N GLY A 114 -12.77 -2.37 2.36
CA GLY A 114 -11.58 -2.05 1.59
C GLY A 114 -11.13 -3.21 0.73
N GLY A 115 -11.14 -4.45 1.25
CA GLY A 115 -10.81 -5.63 0.45
C GLY A 115 -11.75 -5.88 -0.74
N ARG A 116 -13.05 -5.66 -0.56
CA ARG A 116 -14.06 -5.75 -1.64
C ARG A 116 -13.91 -4.63 -2.66
N LEU A 117 -13.67 -3.41 -2.17
CA LEU A 117 -13.45 -2.23 -2.99
C LEU A 117 -12.21 -2.40 -3.88
N GLN A 118 -11.09 -2.81 -3.28
CA GLN A 118 -9.84 -3.07 -3.98
C GLN A 118 -9.99 -4.15 -5.04
N THR A 119 -10.56 -5.30 -4.68
CA THR A 119 -10.82 -6.39 -5.64
C THR A 119 -11.69 -5.91 -6.80
N GLY A 120 -12.77 -5.18 -6.51
CA GLY A 120 -13.67 -4.67 -7.54
C GLY A 120 -13.05 -3.63 -8.47
N LEU A 121 -12.09 -2.83 -7.99
CA LEU A 121 -11.32 -1.89 -8.80
C LEU A 121 -10.27 -2.63 -9.64
N ARG A 122 -9.48 -3.50 -9.00
CA ARG A 122 -8.46 -4.33 -9.67
C ARG A 122 -9.06 -5.09 -10.84
N ASP A 123 -10.13 -5.85 -10.62
CA ASP A 123 -10.68 -6.73 -11.66
C ASP A 123 -11.17 -5.93 -12.88
N ARG A 124 -11.71 -4.71 -12.66
CA ARG A 124 -12.16 -3.83 -13.74
C ARG A 124 -11.00 -3.15 -14.47
N LEU A 125 -9.97 -2.73 -13.75
CA LEU A 125 -8.77 -2.13 -14.35
C LEU A 125 -8.00 -3.17 -15.16
N MET A 126 -7.83 -4.38 -14.61
CA MET A 126 -7.19 -5.49 -15.32
C MET A 126 -7.96 -5.90 -16.57
N ALA A 127 -9.30 -5.82 -16.56
CA ALA A 127 -10.12 -6.06 -17.76
C ALA A 127 -9.93 -4.99 -18.86
N LEU A 128 -9.32 -3.85 -18.54
CA LEU A 128 -8.93 -2.79 -19.46
C LEU A 128 -7.41 -2.77 -19.71
N ASP A 129 -6.71 -3.87 -19.43
CA ASP A 129 -5.25 -3.99 -19.54
C ASP A 129 -4.47 -2.98 -18.67
N VAL A 130 -5.08 -2.50 -17.59
CA VAL A 130 -4.46 -1.65 -16.57
C VAL A 130 -4.10 -2.53 -15.36
N PRO A 131 -2.86 -3.06 -15.26
CA PRO A 131 -2.42 -3.74 -14.05
C PRO A 131 -2.39 -2.77 -12.87
N VAL A 132 -2.41 -3.30 -11.65
CA VAL A 132 -2.37 -2.50 -10.42
C VAL A 132 -1.29 -3.02 -9.49
N ASP A 133 -0.67 -2.12 -8.74
CA ASP A 133 0.25 -2.48 -7.66
C ASP A 133 -0.55 -2.62 -6.35
N GLU A 134 -0.41 -3.76 -5.69
CA GLU A 134 -1.02 -4.05 -4.39
C GLU A 134 0.03 -4.47 -3.34
N GLU A 135 1.33 -4.34 -3.65
CA GLU A 135 2.41 -4.96 -2.89
C GLU A 135 2.49 -4.41 -1.47
N LEU A 136 2.40 -3.08 -1.29
CA LEU A 136 2.39 -2.47 0.04
C LEU A 136 1.25 -3.00 0.92
N ARG A 137 0.11 -3.34 0.31
CA ARG A 137 -1.07 -3.85 1.01
C ARG A 137 -1.04 -5.37 1.23
N ARG A 138 0.06 -6.05 0.91
CA ARG A 138 0.28 -7.49 1.16
C ARG A 138 1.32 -7.75 2.25
N VAL A 139 2.00 -6.70 2.71
CA VAL A 139 3.04 -6.76 3.77
C VAL A 139 2.43 -6.89 5.17
#